data_AF-A0A379LYC6-F1
#
_entry.id   AF-A0A379LYC6-F1
#
_cell.length_a   1.000
_cell.length_b   1.000
_cell.length_c   1.000
_cell.angle_alpha   90.00
_cell.angle_beta   90.00
_cell.angle_gamma   90.00
#
_symmetry.space_group_name_H-M   'P 1'
#
loop_
_entity.id
_entity.type
_entity.pdbx_description
1 polymer ?
#
loop_
_entity_poly.entity_id
_entity_poly.type
_entity_poly.pdbx_seq_one_letter_code
_entity_poly.pdbx_strand_id
1 'polypeptide(L)'
;MRTDSPRRISLLAALTAASLLTACGSAAEQDPVTDGREHGALLTSRSLSGPPKLPGAGRSEQITYLSQGPMGQDVVVSGSVSVPAGEVPEGGWPVISWAHGTTGVADACAPSSGSVPGSDGEYLRYVDETLDRFVRAGYAVAQTDYAGLGTPGVHPYINGDSEAAAVTDIVRAARRLDPDIGTVWYAAGHSQGGHAALFAADRGPDLAPELDLRGAVSIAPGNNLGDTVEYFAAGGPESRAVLGYLPLILLGAHAADEELSPYDYVTEKMTPLLDAAKGGCTDILWELAESVPLDEVIRPDADFAPLVSYLNEQNPDRLSPRVPTLILQGGGDTAVTEPGSAALVESLCAGGSPVGYTVYDGLEHVPTVPAAASDALAFFDALGEGRSPLQPCDR
;
A
#
# COMPACT_ATOMS: atom_id res chain seq x y z
N MET A 1 82.04 -40.75 -28.18
CA MET A 1 82.01 -40.68 -29.67
C MET A 1 80.59 -40.37 -30.09
N ARG A 2 80.39 -39.17 -30.68
CA ARG A 2 79.26 -38.68 -31.51
C ARG A 2 77.82 -39.00 -31.05
N THR A 3 77.11 -38.06 -30.40
CA THR A 3 76.28 -36.97 -30.97
C THR A 3 75.13 -37.47 -31.85
N ASP A 4 73.88 -37.34 -31.41
CA ASP A 4 72.95 -36.36 -32.00
C ASP A 4 71.64 -36.20 -31.21
N SER A 5 71.16 -34.96 -31.25
CA SER A 5 70.12 -34.32 -30.42
C SER A 5 68.70 -34.91 -30.53
N PRO A 6 67.87 -34.76 -29.46
CA PRO A 6 66.45 -35.08 -29.52
C PRO A 6 65.66 -33.92 -30.17
N ARG A 7 64.84 -34.28 -31.18
CA ARG A 7 63.84 -33.39 -31.77
C ARG A 7 62.73 -33.10 -30.75
N ARG A 8 62.64 -31.84 -30.32
CA ARG A 8 61.51 -31.30 -29.57
C ARG A 8 60.26 -31.30 -30.48
N ILE A 9 59.29 -32.15 -30.16
CA ILE A 9 57.94 -32.08 -30.72
C ILE A 9 57.14 -31.15 -29.81
N SER A 10 56.88 -29.95 -30.29
CA SER A 10 55.98 -28.99 -29.63
C SER A 10 54.55 -29.53 -29.71
N LEU A 11 54.00 -30.03 -28.60
CA LEU A 11 52.56 -30.23 -28.45
C LEU A 11 51.90 -28.84 -28.40
N LEU A 12 51.15 -28.48 -29.45
CA LEU A 12 50.12 -27.44 -29.35
C LEU A 12 49.00 -28.01 -28.46
N ALA A 13 48.97 -27.59 -27.20
CA ALA A 13 47.78 -27.71 -26.36
C ALA A 13 46.80 -26.62 -26.82
N ALA A 14 45.71 -27.02 -27.47
CA ALA A 14 44.58 -26.14 -27.73
C ALA A 14 43.89 -25.84 -26.39
N LEU A 15 44.17 -24.67 -25.83
CA LEU A 15 43.39 -24.09 -24.74
C LEU A 15 42.04 -23.63 -25.30
N THR A 16 41.01 -24.47 -25.18
CA THR A 16 39.62 -24.03 -25.25
C THR A 16 39.33 -23.20 -24.00
N ALA A 17 39.45 -21.87 -24.13
CA ALA A 17 38.93 -20.94 -23.14
C ALA A 17 37.40 -21.09 -23.10
N ALA A 18 36.89 -21.73 -22.05
CA ALA A 18 35.48 -21.68 -21.70
C ALA A 18 35.19 -20.27 -21.16
N SER A 19 34.61 -19.43 -22.00
CA SER A 19 34.08 -18.13 -21.60
C SER A 19 32.88 -18.38 -20.67
N LEU A 20 33.11 -18.29 -19.36
CA LEU A 20 32.05 -18.08 -18.38
C LEU A 20 31.47 -16.69 -18.66
N LEU A 21 30.35 -16.64 -19.39
CA LEU A 21 29.49 -15.46 -19.44
C LEU A 21 28.86 -15.32 -18.06
N THR A 22 29.50 -14.54 -17.19
CA THR A 22 28.83 -13.88 -16.07
C THR A 22 27.76 -12.99 -16.65
N ALA A 23 26.51 -13.45 -16.62
CA ALA A 23 25.35 -12.60 -16.79
C ALA A 23 25.32 -11.64 -15.61
N CYS A 24 25.92 -10.46 -15.77
CA CYS A 24 25.48 -9.30 -15.01
C CYS A 24 24.02 -9.07 -15.44
N GLY A 25 23.09 -9.48 -14.59
CA GLY A 25 21.70 -9.07 -14.71
C GLY A 25 21.65 -7.57 -14.49
N SER A 26 21.72 -6.80 -15.56
CA SER A 26 21.16 -5.46 -15.59
C SER A 26 19.70 -5.61 -15.16
N ALA A 27 19.25 -4.80 -14.20
CA ALA A 27 17.83 -4.61 -13.96
C ALA A 27 17.21 -4.32 -15.33
N ALA A 28 16.38 -5.24 -15.82
CA ALA A 28 15.67 -5.01 -17.05
C ALA A 28 14.67 -3.91 -16.74
N GLU A 29 14.95 -2.69 -17.20
CA GLU A 29 13.92 -1.70 -17.49
C GLU A 29 12.85 -2.44 -18.31
N GLN A 30 11.73 -2.76 -17.67
CA GLN A 30 10.57 -3.24 -18.40
C GLN A 30 10.04 -2.04 -19.16
N ASP A 31 9.91 -2.18 -20.49
CA ASP A 31 9.25 -1.18 -21.33
C ASP A 31 7.92 -0.77 -20.66
N PRO A 32 7.56 0.53 -20.65
CA PRO A 32 6.31 0.96 -20.07
C PRO A 32 5.16 0.18 -20.74
N VAL A 33 4.26 -0.35 -19.92
CA VAL A 33 3.08 -1.10 -20.37
C VAL A 33 2.07 -0.10 -20.96
N THR A 34 2.42 0.51 -22.09
CA THR A 34 1.59 1.48 -22.82
C THR A 34 1.15 0.86 -24.14
N ASP A 35 0.49 -0.31 -24.09
CA ASP A 35 -0.04 -0.96 -25.30
C ASP A 35 -1.46 -0.49 -25.67
N GLY A 36 -1.92 0.61 -25.05
CA GLY A 36 -3.25 1.19 -25.25
C GLY A 36 -4.36 0.51 -24.43
N ARG A 37 -4.01 -0.38 -23.51
CA ARG A 37 -4.93 -0.90 -22.49
C ARG A 37 -5.40 0.21 -21.55
N GLU A 38 -6.65 0.10 -21.11
CA GLU A 38 -7.23 0.99 -20.10
C GLU A 38 -6.76 0.62 -18.70
N HIS A 39 -6.74 1.59 -17.78
CA HIS A 39 -6.56 1.33 -16.36
C HIS A 39 -7.58 0.30 -15.84
N GLY A 40 -7.12 -0.59 -14.96
CA GLY A 40 -7.86 -1.76 -14.52
C GLY A 40 -7.89 -2.92 -15.52
N ALA A 41 -7.08 -2.90 -16.58
CA ALA A 41 -6.89 -4.06 -17.44
C ALA A 41 -6.20 -5.20 -16.67
N LEU A 42 -6.82 -6.39 -16.67
CA LEU A 42 -6.21 -7.61 -16.13
C LEU A 42 -5.06 -8.04 -17.05
N LEU A 43 -3.86 -8.22 -16.50
CA LEU A 43 -2.65 -8.58 -17.24
C LEU A 43 -2.31 -10.06 -17.05
N THR A 44 -2.27 -10.53 -15.80
CA THR A 44 -2.06 -11.95 -15.47
C THR A 44 -2.96 -12.37 -14.31
N SER A 45 -3.26 -13.66 -14.24
CA SER A 45 -3.91 -14.28 -13.08
C SER A 45 -3.33 -15.66 -12.80
N ARG A 46 -3.26 -16.01 -11.50
CA ARG A 46 -2.91 -17.37 -11.05
C ARG A 46 -3.69 -17.73 -9.80
N SER A 47 -4.17 -18.97 -9.72
CA SER A 47 -4.84 -19.45 -8.51
C SER A 47 -3.89 -19.50 -7.31
N LEU A 48 -4.39 -19.10 -6.14
CA LEU A 48 -3.69 -19.19 -4.86
C LEU A 48 -4.01 -20.51 -4.15
N SER A 49 -2.98 -21.18 -3.64
CA SER A 49 -3.08 -22.42 -2.85
C SER A 49 -2.70 -22.23 -1.38
N GLY A 50 -2.02 -21.14 -1.05
CA GLY A 50 -1.65 -20.71 0.30
C GLY A 50 -1.89 -19.20 0.47
N PRO A 51 -1.34 -18.55 1.51
CA PRO A 51 -1.51 -17.12 1.72
C PRO A 51 -1.23 -16.29 0.45
N PRO A 52 -1.94 -15.18 0.22
CA PRO A 52 -3.02 -14.63 1.05
C PRO A 52 -4.41 -15.23 0.73
N LYS A 53 -4.50 -16.50 0.33
CA LYS A 53 -5.80 -17.15 0.10
C LYS A 53 -6.69 -17.08 1.36
N LEU A 54 -7.90 -16.54 1.19
CA LEU A 54 -8.92 -16.49 2.23
C LEU A 54 -9.65 -17.84 2.35
N PRO A 55 -9.65 -18.52 3.52
CA PRO A 55 -10.28 -19.83 3.70
C PRO A 55 -11.78 -19.91 3.38
N GLY A 56 -12.52 -18.82 3.54
CA GLY A 56 -13.95 -18.69 3.29
C GLY A 56 -14.30 -18.39 1.83
N ALA A 57 -13.31 -18.08 1.00
CA ALA A 57 -13.51 -17.85 -0.43
C ALA A 57 -13.72 -19.17 -1.18
N GLY A 58 -14.58 -19.16 -2.21
CA GLY A 58 -14.71 -20.27 -3.15
C GLY A 58 -13.45 -20.42 -4.00
N ARG A 59 -12.83 -19.30 -4.35
CA ARG A 59 -11.50 -19.24 -4.98
C ARG A 59 -10.80 -17.92 -4.68
N SER A 60 -9.48 -17.95 -4.72
CA SER A 60 -8.63 -16.76 -4.66
C SER A 60 -7.57 -16.81 -5.75
N GLU A 61 -7.28 -15.68 -6.35
CA GLU A 61 -6.27 -15.53 -7.40
C GLU A 61 -5.33 -14.37 -7.07
N GLN A 62 -4.03 -14.54 -7.34
CA GLN A 62 -3.12 -13.40 -7.46
C GLN A 62 -3.25 -12.88 -8.89
N ILE A 63 -3.32 -11.57 -9.03
CA ILE A 63 -3.42 -10.90 -10.32
C ILE A 63 -2.34 -9.84 -10.47
N THR A 64 -2.05 -9.48 -11.72
CA THR A 64 -1.45 -8.19 -12.05
C THR A 64 -2.39 -7.41 -12.96
N TYR A 65 -2.42 -6.10 -12.79
CA TYR A 65 -3.30 -5.21 -13.53
C TYR A 65 -2.61 -3.88 -13.85
N LEU A 66 -3.11 -3.19 -14.87
CA LEU A 66 -2.65 -1.84 -15.24
C LEU A 66 -3.31 -0.81 -14.32
N SER A 67 -2.52 0.13 -13.80
CA SER A 67 -2.97 1.21 -12.92
C SER A 67 -2.18 2.49 -13.23
N GLN A 68 -2.42 3.53 -12.47
CA GLN A 68 -1.68 4.79 -12.55
C GLN A 68 -0.66 4.95 -11.39
N GLY A 69 0.53 5.43 -11.72
CA GLY A 69 1.59 5.81 -10.77
C GLY A 69 1.45 7.25 -10.27
N PRO A 70 2.38 7.71 -9.41
CA PRO A 70 2.28 8.99 -8.70
C PRO A 70 2.36 10.23 -9.60
N MET A 71 2.91 10.12 -10.81
CA MET A 71 3.00 11.22 -11.79
C MET A 71 2.02 11.03 -12.97
N GLY A 72 1.03 10.15 -12.83
CA GLY A 72 0.04 9.89 -13.89
C GLY A 72 0.46 8.86 -14.94
N GLN A 73 1.66 8.29 -14.82
CA GLN A 73 2.18 7.28 -15.74
C GLN A 73 1.54 5.91 -15.54
N ASP A 74 1.45 5.11 -16.60
CA ASP A 74 0.98 3.73 -16.54
C ASP A 74 1.96 2.84 -15.77
N VAL A 75 1.45 2.07 -14.80
CA VAL A 75 2.23 1.14 -13.99
C VAL A 75 1.53 -0.21 -13.86
N VAL A 76 2.32 -1.27 -13.71
CA VAL A 76 1.79 -2.59 -13.35
C VAL A 76 1.68 -2.68 -11.83
N VAL A 77 0.54 -3.12 -11.33
CA VAL A 77 0.30 -3.36 -9.90
C VAL A 77 -0.10 -4.82 -9.70
N SER A 78 0.38 -5.44 -8.63
CA SER A 78 -0.07 -6.76 -8.20
C SER A 78 -1.13 -6.66 -7.10
N GLY A 79 -1.85 -7.75 -6.91
CA GLY A 79 -2.86 -7.85 -5.86
C GLY A 79 -3.47 -9.24 -5.83
N SER A 80 -4.49 -9.41 -5.00
CA SER A 80 -5.27 -10.64 -4.94
C SER A 80 -6.77 -10.38 -5.00
N VAL A 81 -7.51 -11.32 -5.58
CA VAL A 81 -8.96 -11.29 -5.66
C VAL A 81 -9.50 -12.59 -5.08
N SER A 82 -10.37 -12.49 -4.08
CA SER A 82 -11.04 -13.60 -3.43
C SER A 82 -12.54 -13.52 -3.69
N VAL A 83 -13.09 -14.55 -4.34
CA VAL A 83 -14.49 -14.62 -4.74
C VAL A 83 -15.26 -15.52 -3.76
N PRO A 84 -16.43 -15.11 -3.25
CA PRO A 84 -17.26 -15.94 -2.38
C PRO A 84 -17.63 -17.28 -3.01
N ALA A 85 -17.87 -18.27 -2.16
CA ALA A 85 -18.57 -19.48 -2.57
C ALA A 85 -20.09 -19.27 -2.48
N GLY A 86 -20.86 -19.96 -3.31
CA GLY A 86 -22.32 -19.99 -3.21
C GLY A 86 -23.02 -19.48 -4.46
N GLU A 87 -24.28 -19.07 -4.29
CA GLU A 87 -25.12 -18.52 -5.36
C GLU A 87 -24.79 -17.05 -5.58
N VAL A 88 -24.53 -16.68 -6.83
CA VAL A 88 -24.21 -15.31 -7.23
C VAL A 88 -25.46 -14.42 -7.04
N PRO A 89 -25.37 -13.29 -6.31
CA PRO A 89 -26.47 -12.36 -6.16
C PRO A 89 -26.92 -11.75 -7.50
N GLU A 90 -28.16 -11.25 -7.55
CA GLU A 90 -28.59 -10.44 -8.69
C GLU A 90 -27.70 -9.20 -8.82
N GLY A 91 -27.13 -8.98 -10.00
CA GLY A 91 -26.16 -7.91 -10.25
C GLY A 91 -24.70 -8.26 -9.93
N GLY A 92 -24.43 -9.49 -9.48
CA GLY A 92 -23.08 -9.98 -9.17
C GLY A 92 -22.65 -9.75 -7.72
N TRP A 93 -21.51 -10.32 -7.34
CA TRP A 93 -20.92 -10.11 -6.01
C TRP A 93 -20.54 -8.64 -5.83
N PRO A 94 -21.01 -7.93 -4.77
CA PRO A 94 -20.48 -6.62 -4.42
C PRO A 94 -19.02 -6.74 -4.01
N VAL A 95 -18.21 -5.71 -4.30
CA VAL A 95 -16.77 -5.73 -4.06
C VAL A 95 -16.39 -4.90 -2.83
N ILE A 96 -15.58 -5.45 -1.94
CA ILE A 96 -14.78 -4.65 -1.00
C ILE A 96 -13.36 -4.58 -1.57
N SER A 97 -12.97 -3.38 -1.98
CA SER A 97 -11.60 -3.08 -2.38
C SER A 97 -10.80 -2.73 -1.13
N TRP A 98 -9.91 -3.62 -0.71
CA TRP A 98 -9.13 -3.50 0.49
C TRP A 98 -7.75 -2.91 0.21
N ALA A 99 -7.43 -1.86 0.97
CA ALA A 99 -6.16 -1.14 0.99
C ALA A 99 -5.43 -1.49 2.29
N HIS A 100 -4.25 -2.11 2.21
CA HIS A 100 -3.49 -2.50 3.39
C HIS A 100 -2.72 -1.31 4.00
N GLY A 101 -2.56 -1.33 5.32
CA GLY A 101 -1.59 -0.49 6.03
C GLY A 101 -0.13 -0.82 5.71
N THR A 102 0.79 0.00 6.20
CA THR A 102 2.21 0.00 5.85
C THR A 102 2.88 -1.36 6.04
N THR A 103 3.48 -1.87 4.96
CA THR A 103 4.35 -3.07 5.00
C THR A 103 5.78 -2.79 4.55
N GLY A 104 6.02 -1.67 3.85
CA GLY A 104 7.34 -1.27 3.36
C GLY A 104 7.25 -0.52 2.02
N VAL A 105 8.39 -0.36 1.33
CA VAL A 105 8.46 0.23 -0.02
C VAL A 105 9.12 -0.67 -1.07
N ALA A 106 9.41 -1.92 -0.70
CA ALA A 106 10.12 -2.88 -1.53
C ALA A 106 9.21 -4.03 -1.98
N ASP A 107 9.59 -4.69 -3.07
CA ASP A 107 8.82 -5.81 -3.64
C ASP A 107 8.52 -6.95 -2.68
N ALA A 108 9.44 -7.23 -1.75
CA ALA A 108 9.29 -8.27 -0.74
C ALA A 108 8.12 -8.02 0.23
N CYS A 109 7.59 -6.79 0.26
CA CYS A 109 6.58 -6.34 1.20
C CYS A 109 5.17 -6.32 0.60
N ALA A 110 5.02 -6.75 -0.65
CA ALA A 110 3.74 -6.90 -1.32
C ALA A 110 2.89 -7.99 -0.63
N PRO A 111 1.70 -7.67 -0.08
CA PRO A 111 0.83 -8.66 0.55
C PRO A 111 0.48 -9.84 -0.35
N SER A 112 0.28 -9.61 -1.65
CA SER A 112 -0.11 -10.67 -2.60
C SER A 112 0.97 -11.74 -2.82
N SER A 113 2.22 -11.49 -2.40
CA SER A 113 3.29 -12.49 -2.38
C SER A 113 2.96 -13.68 -1.47
N GLY A 114 2.19 -13.44 -0.40
CA GLY A 114 1.86 -14.45 0.61
C GLY A 114 3.03 -14.84 1.52
N SER A 115 4.16 -14.13 1.46
CA SER A 115 5.38 -14.48 2.19
C SER A 115 6.08 -13.27 2.81
N VAL A 116 5.33 -12.21 3.12
CA VAL A 116 5.86 -11.02 3.80
C VAL A 116 6.43 -11.44 5.18
N PRO A 117 7.68 -11.07 5.51
CA PRO A 117 8.34 -11.53 6.74
C PRO A 117 7.93 -10.72 7.98
N GLY A 118 8.38 -11.20 9.15
CA GLY A 118 8.41 -10.42 10.38
C GLY A 118 7.04 -9.96 10.88
N SER A 119 7.03 -8.81 11.56
CA SER A 119 5.83 -8.19 12.12
C SER A 119 4.82 -7.76 11.04
N ASP A 120 5.29 -7.45 9.84
CA ASP A 120 4.42 -7.09 8.71
C ASP A 120 3.58 -8.29 8.26
N GLY A 121 4.19 -9.48 8.18
CA GLY A 121 3.47 -10.73 7.93
C GLY A 121 2.47 -11.08 9.04
N GLU A 122 2.79 -10.82 10.30
CA GLU A 122 1.87 -11.01 11.42
C GLU A 122 0.68 -10.06 11.35
N TYR A 123 0.91 -8.79 11.01
CA TYR A 123 -0.12 -7.80 10.74
C TYR A 123 -1.05 -8.25 9.61
N LEU A 124 -0.49 -8.67 8.47
CA LEU A 124 -1.27 -9.15 7.33
C LEU A 124 -2.13 -10.36 7.67
N ARG A 125 -1.70 -11.23 8.60
CA ARG A 125 -2.52 -12.35 9.08
C ARG A 125 -3.79 -11.88 9.80
N TYR A 126 -3.72 -10.80 10.60
CA TYR A 126 -4.92 -10.20 11.22
C TYR A 126 -5.83 -9.53 10.19
N VAL A 127 -5.24 -8.93 9.15
CA VAL A 127 -5.98 -8.41 8.00
C VAL A 127 -6.71 -9.55 7.28
N ASP A 128 -6.01 -10.64 6.94
CA ASP A 128 -6.59 -11.80 6.26
C ASP A 128 -7.77 -12.40 7.04
N GLU A 129 -7.70 -12.46 8.37
CA GLU A 129 -8.83 -12.87 9.23
C GLU A 129 -10.05 -11.95 9.09
N THR A 130 -9.83 -10.66 8.91
CA THR A 130 -10.89 -9.66 8.70
C THR A 130 -11.49 -9.80 7.30
N LEU A 131 -10.63 -9.93 6.28
CA LEU A 131 -11.05 -10.15 4.90
C LEU A 131 -11.79 -11.48 4.73
N ASP A 132 -11.43 -12.51 5.48
CA ASP A 132 -12.15 -13.79 5.50
C ASP A 132 -13.59 -13.63 5.99
N ARG A 133 -13.85 -12.70 6.92
CA ARG A 133 -15.23 -12.37 7.35
C ARG A 133 -16.01 -11.68 6.24
N PHE A 134 -15.37 -10.77 5.50
CA PHE A 134 -15.98 -10.08 4.38
C PHE A 134 -16.37 -11.03 3.25
N VAL A 135 -15.47 -11.94 2.86
CA VAL A 135 -15.78 -12.91 1.79
C VAL A 135 -16.87 -13.91 2.22
N ARG A 136 -16.90 -14.30 3.50
CA ARG A 136 -18.00 -15.13 4.05
C ARG A 136 -19.34 -14.40 4.11
N ALA A 137 -19.32 -13.08 4.22
CA ALA A 137 -20.52 -12.24 4.17
C ALA A 137 -21.05 -12.04 2.73
N GLY A 138 -20.40 -12.62 1.72
CA GLY A 138 -20.86 -12.54 0.33
C GLY A 138 -20.29 -11.34 -0.44
N TYR A 139 -19.15 -10.80 -0.01
CA TYR A 139 -18.42 -9.77 -0.75
C TYR A 139 -17.25 -10.37 -1.51
N ALA A 140 -17.09 -10.05 -2.79
CA ALA A 140 -15.80 -10.25 -3.44
C ALA A 140 -14.78 -9.31 -2.78
N VAL A 141 -13.61 -9.82 -2.41
CA VAL A 141 -12.55 -9.03 -1.80
C VAL A 141 -11.43 -8.86 -2.80
N ALA A 142 -11.14 -7.62 -3.19
CA ALA A 142 -10.02 -7.27 -4.06
C ALA A 142 -8.99 -6.50 -3.23
N GLN A 143 -7.80 -7.04 -3.05
CA GLN A 143 -6.73 -6.45 -2.24
C GLN A 143 -5.56 -6.06 -3.14
N THR A 144 -5.31 -4.75 -3.24
CA THR A 144 -4.18 -4.22 -4.01
C THR A 144 -2.90 -4.25 -3.19
N ASP A 145 -1.75 -4.41 -3.85
CA ASP A 145 -0.44 -4.18 -3.22
C ASP A 145 0.04 -2.73 -3.35
N TYR A 146 -0.62 -1.89 -4.17
CA TYR A 146 -0.13 -0.57 -4.63
C TYR A 146 1.03 -0.63 -5.64
N ALA A 147 1.26 0.51 -6.32
CA ALA A 147 2.39 0.67 -7.23
C ALA A 147 3.72 0.49 -6.48
N GLY A 148 4.70 -0.17 -7.11
CA GLY A 148 6.05 -0.37 -6.57
C GLY A 148 6.16 -1.40 -5.43
N LEU A 149 5.08 -2.14 -5.15
CA LEU A 149 5.10 -3.31 -4.26
C LEU A 149 4.81 -4.57 -5.08
N GLY A 150 5.84 -5.38 -5.29
CA GLY A 150 5.75 -6.66 -6.01
C GLY A 150 5.86 -6.49 -7.52
N THR A 151 6.07 -5.25 -7.97
CA THR A 151 6.15 -4.82 -9.36
C THR A 151 7.21 -3.72 -9.50
N PRO A 152 7.77 -3.48 -10.70
CA PRO A 152 8.87 -2.54 -10.88
C PRO A 152 8.60 -1.14 -10.32
N GLY A 153 9.60 -0.59 -9.62
CA GLY A 153 9.56 0.76 -9.05
C GLY A 153 9.81 0.75 -7.55
N VAL A 154 9.75 1.94 -6.94
CA VAL A 154 9.68 2.10 -5.48
C VAL A 154 8.25 2.49 -5.16
N HIS A 155 7.70 1.92 -4.09
CA HIS A 155 6.37 2.28 -3.66
C HIS A 155 6.30 3.78 -3.28
N PRO A 156 5.44 4.57 -3.92
CA PRO A 156 5.23 5.98 -3.57
C PRO A 156 4.37 6.06 -2.30
N TYR A 157 4.97 5.67 -1.17
CA TYR A 157 4.31 5.56 0.12
C TYR A 157 3.51 6.83 0.46
N ILE A 158 2.22 6.65 0.79
CA ILE A 158 1.29 7.74 1.13
C ILE A 158 0.99 8.70 -0.05
N ASN A 159 1.33 8.36 -1.29
CA ASN A 159 0.87 9.11 -2.44
C ASN A 159 -0.60 8.78 -2.77
N GLY A 160 -1.51 9.64 -2.32
CA GLY A 160 -2.95 9.38 -2.33
C GLY A 160 -3.56 9.23 -3.73
N ASP A 161 -3.02 9.92 -4.74
CA ASP A 161 -3.50 9.80 -6.12
C ASP A 161 -3.19 8.40 -6.69
N SER A 162 -1.96 7.90 -6.50
CA SER A 162 -1.58 6.54 -6.94
C SER A 162 -2.29 5.44 -6.14
N GLU A 163 -2.51 5.66 -4.84
CA GLU A 163 -3.24 4.73 -3.98
C GLU A 163 -4.73 4.64 -4.38
N ALA A 164 -5.38 5.78 -4.64
CA ALA A 164 -6.77 5.80 -5.11
C ALA A 164 -6.93 5.09 -6.47
N ALA A 165 -5.99 5.30 -7.39
CA ALA A 165 -5.98 4.59 -8.67
C ALA A 165 -5.87 3.08 -8.44
N ALA A 166 -4.89 2.62 -7.64
CA ALA A 166 -4.69 1.21 -7.36
C ALA A 166 -5.91 0.54 -6.69
N VAL A 167 -6.53 1.20 -5.71
CA VAL A 167 -7.75 0.75 -5.02
C VAL A 167 -8.95 0.69 -5.97
N THR A 168 -9.06 1.61 -6.92
CA THR A 168 -10.17 1.64 -7.88
C THR A 168 -9.98 0.62 -9.01
N ASP A 169 -8.78 0.58 -9.59
CA ASP A 169 -8.47 -0.23 -10.77
C ASP A 169 -8.43 -1.73 -10.50
N ILE A 170 -8.12 -2.14 -9.26
CA ILE A 170 -8.23 -3.56 -8.90
C ILE A 170 -9.68 -4.07 -8.96
N VAL A 171 -10.68 -3.20 -8.74
CA VAL A 171 -12.10 -3.56 -8.87
C VAL A 171 -12.43 -3.86 -10.33
N ARG A 172 -11.95 -3.03 -11.27
CA ARG A 172 -12.07 -3.30 -12.71
C ARG A 172 -11.38 -4.61 -13.09
N ALA A 173 -10.16 -4.83 -12.59
CA ALA A 173 -9.41 -6.04 -12.87
C ALA A 173 -10.10 -7.30 -12.33
N ALA A 174 -10.68 -7.22 -11.12
CA ALA A 174 -11.48 -8.29 -10.54
C ALA A 174 -12.70 -8.63 -11.42
N ARG A 175 -13.41 -7.62 -11.94
CA ARG A 175 -14.54 -7.85 -12.86
C ARG A 175 -14.13 -8.44 -14.21
N ARG A 176 -12.92 -8.14 -14.68
CA ARG A 176 -12.35 -8.78 -15.89
C ARG A 176 -11.91 -10.22 -15.61
N LEU A 177 -11.53 -10.52 -14.38
CA LEU A 177 -11.20 -11.87 -13.92
C LEU A 177 -12.45 -12.76 -13.80
N ASP A 178 -13.53 -12.21 -13.26
CA ASP A 178 -14.79 -12.92 -13.05
C ASP A 178 -16.01 -12.04 -13.43
N PRO A 179 -16.77 -12.40 -14.48
CA PRO A 179 -17.98 -11.66 -14.86
C PRO A 179 -19.11 -11.73 -13.83
N ASP A 180 -19.04 -12.64 -12.85
CA ASP A 180 -20.00 -12.72 -11.73
C ASP A 180 -19.72 -11.68 -10.65
N ILE A 181 -18.61 -10.93 -10.74
CA ILE A 181 -18.34 -9.77 -9.87
C ILE A 181 -19.08 -8.54 -10.41
N GLY A 182 -19.90 -7.93 -9.55
CA GLY A 182 -20.76 -6.82 -9.89
C GLY A 182 -20.04 -5.47 -10.02
N THR A 183 -20.81 -4.42 -10.31
CA THR A 183 -20.30 -3.04 -10.41
C THR A 183 -20.32 -2.29 -9.09
N VAL A 184 -21.07 -2.78 -8.10
CA VAL A 184 -21.18 -2.17 -6.77
C VAL A 184 -19.93 -2.48 -5.98
N TRP A 185 -19.31 -1.44 -5.43
CA TRP A 185 -18.11 -1.61 -4.62
C TRP A 185 -18.01 -0.61 -3.47
N TYR A 186 -17.13 -0.96 -2.53
CA TYR A 186 -16.79 -0.20 -1.34
C TYR A 186 -15.28 -0.15 -1.18
N ALA A 187 -14.76 1.00 -0.77
CA ALA A 187 -13.34 1.12 -0.39
C ALA A 187 -13.19 0.82 1.10
N ALA A 188 -12.15 0.08 1.48
CA ALA A 188 -11.85 -0.17 2.89
C ALA A 188 -10.34 -0.22 3.10
N GLY A 189 -9.84 0.27 4.24
CA GLY A 189 -8.43 0.08 4.55
C GLY A 189 -8.03 0.53 5.95
N HIS A 190 -6.78 0.26 6.31
CA HIS A 190 -6.22 0.52 7.63
C HIS A 190 -4.91 1.31 7.57
N SER A 191 -4.68 2.28 8.45
CA SER A 191 -3.43 3.05 8.53
C SER A 191 -3.14 3.79 7.21
N GLN A 192 -2.03 3.51 6.52
CA GLN A 192 -1.83 3.91 5.12
C GLN A 192 -3.03 3.53 4.22
N GLY A 193 -3.58 2.33 4.38
CA GLY A 193 -4.77 1.92 3.64
C GLY A 193 -6.03 2.68 4.03
N GLY A 194 -6.11 3.21 5.25
CA GLY A 194 -7.20 4.10 5.65
C GLY A 194 -7.10 5.43 4.90
N HIS A 195 -5.89 5.97 4.78
CA HIS A 195 -5.58 7.11 3.92
C HIS A 195 -5.97 6.82 2.45
N ALA A 196 -5.53 5.69 1.88
CA ALA A 196 -5.91 5.26 0.53
C ALA A 196 -7.44 5.16 0.34
N ALA A 197 -8.16 4.65 1.34
CA ALA A 197 -9.62 4.54 1.30
C ALA A 197 -10.31 5.92 1.28
N LEU A 198 -9.78 6.92 1.99
CA LEU A 198 -10.28 8.30 1.93
C LEU A 198 -10.03 8.94 0.56
N PHE A 199 -8.83 8.75 -0.01
CA PHE A 199 -8.53 9.20 -1.37
C PHE A 199 -9.40 8.51 -2.42
N ALA A 200 -9.66 7.20 -2.27
CA ALA A 200 -10.60 6.48 -3.13
C ALA A 200 -12.05 6.99 -2.98
N ALA A 201 -12.48 7.36 -1.77
CA ALA A 201 -13.80 7.96 -1.54
C ALA A 201 -13.94 9.35 -2.19
N ASP A 202 -12.84 10.10 -2.30
CA ASP A 202 -12.78 11.39 -2.98
C ASP A 202 -12.71 11.23 -4.51
N ARG A 203 -11.81 10.39 -5.03
CA ARG A 203 -11.47 10.32 -6.46
C ARG A 203 -12.12 9.18 -7.24
N GLY A 204 -12.47 8.08 -6.58
CA GLY A 204 -13.03 6.87 -7.18
C GLY A 204 -14.16 7.11 -8.18
N PRO A 205 -15.16 7.98 -7.89
CA PRO A 205 -16.24 8.27 -8.84
C PRO A 205 -15.80 8.90 -10.17
N ASP A 206 -14.69 9.64 -10.20
CA ASP A 206 -14.13 10.18 -11.46
C ASP A 206 -13.16 9.19 -12.12
N LEU A 207 -12.40 8.43 -11.32
CA LEU A 207 -11.47 7.43 -11.82
C LEU A 207 -12.20 6.28 -12.51
N ALA A 208 -13.36 5.87 -11.99
CA ALA A 208 -14.19 4.80 -12.53
C ALA A 208 -15.70 5.12 -12.51
N PRO A 209 -16.17 6.03 -13.38
CA PRO A 209 -17.58 6.42 -13.43
C PRO A 209 -18.53 5.29 -13.88
N GLU A 210 -17.99 4.21 -14.45
CA GLU A 210 -18.74 3.01 -14.79
C GLU A 210 -18.91 2.02 -13.62
N LEU A 211 -18.24 2.26 -12.49
CA LEU A 211 -18.41 1.50 -11.25
C LEU A 211 -19.25 2.31 -10.24
N ASP A 212 -19.97 1.61 -9.39
CA ASP A 212 -20.87 2.20 -8.40
C ASP A 212 -20.19 2.14 -7.01
N LEU A 213 -19.35 3.14 -6.73
CA LEU A 213 -18.75 3.30 -5.40
C LEU A 213 -19.83 3.79 -4.43
N ARG A 214 -20.22 2.95 -3.47
CA ARG A 214 -21.33 3.27 -2.55
C ARG A 214 -20.91 3.78 -1.20
N GLY A 215 -19.67 3.53 -0.78
CA GLY A 215 -19.15 4.04 0.48
C GLY A 215 -17.72 3.60 0.76
N ALA A 216 -17.16 4.14 1.83
CA ALA A 216 -15.81 3.84 2.27
C ALA A 216 -15.73 3.61 3.79
N VAL A 217 -14.86 2.71 4.21
CA VAL A 217 -14.46 2.54 5.62
C VAL A 217 -12.97 2.83 5.74
N SER A 218 -12.61 3.78 6.59
CA SER A 218 -11.24 4.17 6.83
C SER A 218 -10.87 3.90 8.28
N ILE A 219 -10.03 2.89 8.53
CA ILE A 219 -9.62 2.49 9.86
C ILE A 219 -8.28 3.15 10.20
N ALA A 220 -8.25 3.96 11.26
CA ALA A 220 -7.06 4.70 11.71
C ALA A 220 -6.26 5.35 10.56
N PRO A 221 -6.88 6.23 9.74
CA PRO A 221 -6.23 6.78 8.53
C PRO A 221 -4.97 7.57 8.85
N GLY A 222 -3.87 7.27 8.13
CA GLY A 222 -2.69 8.12 8.12
C GLY A 222 -3.06 9.57 7.81
N ASN A 223 -2.66 10.49 8.68
CA ASN A 223 -3.02 11.90 8.64
C ASN A 223 -1.88 12.77 9.19
N ASN A 224 -2.03 14.11 9.10
CA ASN A 224 -1.06 15.08 9.62
C ASN A 224 0.39 14.80 9.14
N LEU A 225 0.53 14.43 7.88
CA LEU A 225 1.76 13.99 7.24
C LEU A 225 2.79 15.11 7.17
N GLY A 226 2.36 16.34 6.87
CA GLY A 226 3.22 17.53 6.92
C GLY A 226 3.83 17.75 8.30
N ASP A 227 3.02 17.63 9.36
CA ASP A 227 3.44 17.83 10.76
C ASP A 227 4.44 16.75 11.22
N THR A 228 4.42 15.58 10.59
CA THR A 228 5.36 14.47 10.86
C THR A 228 6.82 14.91 10.69
N VAL A 229 7.09 15.86 9.78
CA VAL A 229 8.44 16.42 9.59
C VAL A 229 8.93 17.17 10.82
N GLU A 230 8.05 17.90 11.51
CA GLU A 230 8.40 18.66 12.71
C GLU A 230 8.83 17.73 13.86
N TYR A 231 8.19 16.56 13.99
CA TYR A 231 8.59 15.56 14.99
C TYR A 231 10.03 15.08 14.78
N PHE A 232 10.43 14.84 13.53
CA PHE A 232 11.79 14.43 13.22
C PHE A 232 12.79 15.58 13.39
N ALA A 233 12.43 16.79 12.94
CA ALA A 233 13.27 17.97 13.08
C ALA A 233 13.50 18.37 14.55
N ALA A 234 12.52 18.12 15.43
CA ALA A 234 12.64 18.38 16.86
C ALA A 234 13.62 17.43 17.58
N GLY A 235 13.88 16.24 17.02
CA GLY A 235 14.83 15.26 17.57
C GLY A 235 14.50 14.76 18.99
N GLY A 236 13.27 14.99 19.46
CA GLY A 236 12.83 14.60 20.80
C GLY A 236 12.64 13.09 20.94
N PRO A 237 12.57 12.54 22.18
CA PRO A 237 12.39 11.11 22.42
C PRO A 237 11.15 10.51 21.73
N GLU A 238 10.11 11.32 21.50
CA GLU A 238 8.88 10.92 20.81
C GLU A 238 9.13 10.49 19.36
N SER A 239 10.15 11.07 18.70
CA SER A 239 10.51 10.70 17.33
C SER A 239 11.04 9.27 17.19
N ARG A 240 11.49 8.64 18.30
CA ARG A 240 11.97 7.26 18.30
C ARG A 240 10.90 6.28 17.83
N ALA A 241 9.66 6.44 18.29
CA ALA A 241 8.55 5.54 18.00
C ALA A 241 8.14 5.55 16.52
N VAL A 242 8.49 6.61 15.78
CA VAL A 242 8.11 6.83 14.38
C VAL A 242 9.29 6.85 13.41
N LEU A 243 10.54 6.75 13.91
CA LEU A 243 11.75 6.86 13.09
C LEU A 243 11.84 5.83 11.97
N GLY A 244 11.30 4.62 12.17
CA GLY A 244 11.22 3.60 11.12
C GLY A 244 10.34 3.99 9.92
N TYR A 245 9.42 4.95 10.08
CA TYR A 245 8.62 5.48 8.97
C TYR A 245 9.37 6.51 8.11
N LEU A 246 10.34 7.23 8.68
CA LEU A 246 11.07 8.27 7.95
C LEU A 246 11.69 7.78 6.62
N PRO A 247 12.41 6.64 6.54
CA PRO A 247 12.92 6.16 5.26
C PRO A 247 11.80 5.86 4.25
N LEU A 248 10.64 5.37 4.69
CA LEU A 248 9.50 5.09 3.80
C LEU A 248 8.90 6.39 3.25
N ILE A 249 8.74 7.40 4.10
CA ILE A 249 8.25 8.74 3.72
C ILE A 249 9.18 9.38 2.69
N LEU A 250 10.49 9.36 2.94
CA LEU A 250 11.47 9.99 2.04
C LEU A 250 11.58 9.24 0.71
N LEU A 251 11.62 7.91 0.73
CA LEU A 251 11.68 7.10 -0.50
C LEU A 251 10.38 7.20 -1.29
N GLY A 252 9.23 7.24 -0.61
CA GLY A 252 7.93 7.42 -1.25
C GLY A 252 7.77 8.79 -1.90
N ALA A 253 8.20 9.86 -1.21
CA ALA A 253 8.23 11.21 -1.77
C ALA A 253 9.16 11.28 -2.99
N HIS A 254 10.36 10.69 -2.89
CA HIS A 254 11.30 10.63 -4.02
C HIS A 254 10.76 9.84 -5.22
N ALA A 255 9.96 8.80 -4.98
CA ALA A 255 9.31 8.03 -6.04
C ALA A 255 8.19 8.82 -6.75
N ALA A 256 7.64 9.85 -6.10
CA ALA A 256 6.64 10.75 -6.66
C ALA A 256 7.25 12.01 -7.29
N ASP A 257 8.39 12.47 -6.76
CA ASP A 257 9.14 13.62 -7.23
C ASP A 257 10.65 13.39 -7.01
N GLU A 258 11.39 13.18 -8.09
CA GLU A 258 12.83 12.91 -8.04
C GLU A 258 13.65 14.06 -7.41
N GLU A 259 13.11 15.29 -7.36
CA GLU A 259 13.77 16.43 -6.70
C GLU A 259 13.76 16.28 -5.16
N LEU A 260 12.87 15.46 -4.58
CA LEU A 260 12.78 15.20 -3.14
C LEU A 260 13.75 14.08 -2.71
N SER A 261 15.04 14.24 -2.99
CA SER A 261 16.07 13.26 -2.62
C SER A 261 16.14 13.03 -1.10
N PRO A 262 16.07 11.78 -0.61
CA PRO A 262 16.16 11.49 0.82
C PRO A 262 17.42 12.05 1.48
N TYR A 263 18.53 12.05 0.74
CA TYR A 263 19.86 12.47 1.23
C TYR A 263 19.99 13.99 1.43
N ASP A 264 19.02 14.77 0.96
CA ASP A 264 18.96 16.22 1.21
C ASP A 264 18.42 16.54 2.61
N TYR A 265 17.73 15.58 3.24
CA TYR A 265 17.06 15.76 4.53
C TYR A 265 17.78 15.09 5.70
N VAL A 266 18.34 13.90 5.48
CA VAL A 266 18.93 13.08 6.56
C VAL A 266 20.45 12.94 6.47
N THR A 267 21.10 12.68 7.61
CA THR A 267 22.55 12.49 7.65
C THR A 267 22.96 11.10 7.12
N GLU A 268 24.27 10.88 6.95
CA GLU A 268 24.81 9.56 6.59
C GLU A 268 24.49 8.46 7.62
N LYS A 269 24.10 8.81 8.85
CA LYS A 269 23.65 7.85 9.86
C LYS A 269 22.34 7.15 9.48
N MET A 270 21.54 7.79 8.63
CA MET A 270 20.28 7.21 8.12
C MET A 270 20.48 6.33 6.88
N THR A 271 21.66 6.35 6.25
CA THR A 271 21.94 5.52 5.07
C THR A 271 21.63 4.03 5.27
N PRO A 272 21.98 3.38 6.40
CA PRO A 272 21.61 1.99 6.64
C PRO A 272 20.09 1.74 6.64
N LEU A 273 19.29 2.66 7.19
CA LEU A 273 17.82 2.55 7.17
C LEU A 273 17.27 2.75 5.76
N LEU A 274 17.77 3.74 5.02
CA LEU A 274 17.37 3.99 3.63
C LEU A 274 17.68 2.79 2.73
N ASP A 275 18.85 2.17 2.90
CA ASP A 275 19.24 1.01 2.11
C ASP A 275 18.47 -0.25 2.53
N ALA A 276 18.18 -0.43 3.82
CA ALA A 276 17.33 -1.51 4.29
C ALA A 276 15.89 -1.38 3.73
N ALA A 277 15.33 -0.18 3.70
CA ALA A 277 13.97 0.07 3.21
C ALA A 277 13.80 -0.27 1.71
N LYS A 278 14.87 -0.18 0.91
CA LYS A 278 14.84 -0.53 -0.52
C LYS A 278 14.69 -2.04 -0.79
N GLY A 279 14.93 -2.89 0.20
CA GLY A 279 14.88 -4.35 0.02
C GLY A 279 14.17 -5.13 1.12
N GLY A 280 13.82 -4.48 2.24
CA GLY A 280 13.18 -5.08 3.40
C GLY A 280 11.89 -4.37 3.80
N CYS A 281 11.18 -4.99 4.73
CA CYS A 281 9.89 -4.51 5.24
C CYS A 281 10.09 -3.69 6.52
N THR A 282 9.02 -3.35 7.24
CA THR A 282 9.14 -2.39 8.35
C THR A 282 9.89 -2.96 9.56
N ASP A 283 9.86 -4.28 9.76
CA ASP A 283 10.54 -4.98 10.86
C ASP A 283 12.02 -4.60 11.02
N ILE A 284 12.79 -4.65 9.92
CA ILE A 284 14.21 -4.30 9.92
C ILE A 284 14.43 -2.79 10.15
N LEU A 285 13.47 -1.95 9.77
CA LEU A 285 13.57 -0.50 9.97
C LEU A 285 13.43 -0.13 11.44
N TRP A 286 12.52 -0.78 12.16
CA TRP A 286 12.38 -0.59 13.60
C TRP A 286 13.63 -1.03 14.36
N GLU A 287 14.20 -2.18 13.99
CA GLU A 287 15.44 -2.66 14.59
C GLU A 287 16.60 -1.68 14.36
N LEU A 288 16.79 -1.24 13.13
CA LEU A 288 17.89 -0.33 12.79
C LEU A 288 17.69 1.07 13.38
N ALA A 289 16.45 1.56 13.48
CA ALA A 289 16.12 2.86 14.06
C ALA A 289 16.62 3.01 15.50
N GLU A 290 16.62 1.93 16.29
CA GLU A 290 17.13 1.97 17.67
C GLU A 290 18.63 2.33 17.77
N SER A 291 19.39 2.06 16.71
CA SER A 291 20.83 2.32 16.64
C SER A 291 21.20 3.73 16.19
N VAL A 292 20.23 4.52 15.70
CA VAL A 292 20.46 5.88 15.20
C VAL A 292 20.28 6.89 16.34
N PRO A 293 21.30 7.72 16.66
CA PRO A 293 21.14 8.83 17.59
C PRO A 293 20.12 9.83 17.04
N LEU A 294 19.10 10.18 17.84
CA LEU A 294 18.00 11.04 17.38
C LEU A 294 18.47 12.44 16.97
N ASP A 295 19.52 12.95 17.61
CA ASP A 295 20.17 14.22 17.31
C ASP A 295 21.10 14.16 16.08
N GLU A 296 21.29 12.98 15.48
CA GLU A 296 22.05 12.77 14.25
C GLU A 296 21.17 12.28 13.08
N VAL A 297 19.84 12.27 13.20
CA VAL A 297 18.94 11.84 12.12
C VAL A 297 18.92 12.86 10.98
N ILE A 298 18.68 14.12 11.33
CA ILE A 298 18.39 15.21 10.39
C ILE A 298 19.64 16.02 10.08
N ARG A 299 19.82 16.45 8.83
CA ARG A 299 20.92 17.36 8.48
C ARG A 299 20.68 18.73 9.10
N PRO A 300 21.71 19.38 9.70
CA PRO A 300 21.55 20.71 10.30
C PRO A 300 21.01 21.79 9.36
N ASP A 301 21.30 21.69 8.06
CA ASP A 301 20.91 22.67 7.04
C ASP A 301 19.82 22.13 6.07
N ALA A 302 19.10 21.08 6.45
CA ALA A 302 18.02 20.52 5.62
C ALA A 302 16.90 21.56 5.43
N ASP A 303 16.57 21.86 4.17
CA ASP A 303 15.38 22.63 3.83
C ASP A 303 14.20 21.68 3.62
N PHE A 304 13.33 21.59 4.62
CA PHE A 304 12.15 20.74 4.58
C PHE A 304 10.97 21.35 3.82
N ALA A 305 11.03 22.60 3.37
CA ALA A 305 9.88 23.26 2.75
C ALA A 305 9.33 22.50 1.52
N PRO A 306 10.15 21.95 0.60
CA PRO A 306 9.64 21.15 -0.52
C PRO A 306 8.94 19.86 -0.05
N LEU A 307 9.54 19.13 0.90
CA LEU A 307 8.97 17.89 1.43
C LEU A 307 7.66 18.14 2.17
N VAL A 308 7.61 19.17 3.01
CA VAL A 308 6.40 19.58 3.73
C VAL A 308 5.30 19.99 2.75
N SER A 309 5.65 20.71 1.67
CA SER A 309 4.68 21.05 0.61
C SER A 309 4.09 19.79 -0.02
N TYR A 310 4.94 18.82 -0.40
CA TYR A 310 4.50 17.54 -0.96
C TYR A 310 3.62 16.75 0.03
N LEU A 311 4.05 16.59 1.28
CA LEU A 311 3.29 15.83 2.28
C LEU A 311 1.96 16.49 2.63
N ASN A 312 1.90 17.82 2.60
CA ASN A 312 0.64 18.53 2.75
C ASN A 312 -0.32 18.21 1.61
N GLU A 313 0.15 18.06 0.37
CA GLU A 313 -0.68 17.60 -0.76
C GLU A 313 -1.25 16.21 -0.58
N GLN A 314 -0.55 15.37 0.18
CA GLN A 314 -1.00 14.03 0.53
C GLN A 314 -1.89 13.99 1.77
N ASN A 315 -2.09 15.10 2.51
CA ASN A 315 -2.95 15.04 3.69
C ASN A 315 -4.43 14.78 3.32
N PRO A 316 -5.14 13.92 4.06
CA PRO A 316 -6.55 13.65 3.77
C PRO A 316 -7.51 14.76 4.22
N ASP A 317 -7.06 15.73 5.01
CA ASP A 317 -7.88 16.82 5.57
C ASP A 317 -8.46 17.79 4.53
N ARG A 318 -7.83 17.86 3.36
CA ARG A 318 -8.26 18.64 2.19
C ARG A 318 -9.20 17.90 1.25
N LEU A 319 -9.44 16.61 1.48
CA LEU A 319 -10.30 15.80 0.62
C LEU A 319 -11.76 16.19 0.81
N SER A 320 -12.59 15.81 -0.17
CA SER A 320 -14.03 15.91 -0.09
C SER A 320 -14.66 14.57 -0.46
N PRO A 321 -14.53 13.51 0.38
CA PRO A 321 -15.17 12.22 0.15
C PRO A 321 -16.60 12.38 -0.38
N ARG A 322 -16.86 11.82 -1.56
CA ARG A 322 -18.11 12.03 -2.32
C ARG A 322 -19.15 10.95 -2.07
N VAL A 323 -18.80 9.97 -1.26
CA VAL A 323 -19.64 8.84 -0.85
C VAL A 323 -19.66 8.74 0.67
N PRO A 324 -20.72 8.18 1.28
CA PRO A 324 -20.76 7.91 2.71
C PRO A 324 -19.47 7.23 3.20
N THR A 325 -18.81 7.83 4.18
CA THR A 325 -17.51 7.38 4.67
C THR A 325 -17.55 7.20 6.19
N LEU A 326 -17.11 6.05 6.69
CA LEU A 326 -17.03 5.76 8.12
C LEU A 326 -15.57 5.70 8.56
N ILE A 327 -15.18 6.58 9.47
CA ILE A 327 -13.85 6.57 10.10
C ILE A 327 -13.92 5.80 11.42
N LEU A 328 -13.02 4.84 11.59
CA LEU A 328 -12.99 3.88 12.70
C LEU A 328 -11.64 3.96 13.39
N GLN A 329 -11.60 4.33 14.67
CA GLN A 329 -10.36 4.67 15.37
C GLN A 329 -10.21 3.92 16.70
N GLY A 330 -9.01 3.41 16.98
CA GLY A 330 -8.66 2.92 18.31
C GLY A 330 -8.34 4.09 19.25
N GLY A 331 -8.98 4.13 20.43
CA GLY A 331 -8.74 5.20 21.41
C GLY A 331 -7.39 5.12 22.12
N GLY A 332 -6.73 3.94 22.06
CA GLY A 332 -5.37 3.72 22.57
C GLY A 332 -4.31 3.72 21.47
N ASP A 333 -4.63 4.16 20.26
CA ASP A 333 -3.72 4.18 19.13
C ASP A 333 -2.60 5.20 19.31
N THR A 334 -1.35 4.74 19.22
CA THR A 334 -0.15 5.56 19.35
C THR A 334 0.57 5.81 18.03
N ALA A 335 0.16 5.14 16.95
CA ALA A 335 0.74 5.34 15.62
C ALA A 335 -0.04 6.40 14.84
N VAL A 336 -1.38 6.30 14.88
CA VAL A 336 -2.30 7.32 14.36
C VAL A 336 -3.21 7.70 15.51
N THR A 337 -2.88 8.81 16.18
CA THR A 337 -3.53 9.18 17.43
C THR A 337 -5.01 9.51 17.23
N GLU A 338 -5.85 9.14 18.20
CA GLU A 338 -7.26 9.49 18.20
C GLU A 338 -7.51 11.00 18.05
N PRO A 339 -6.78 11.89 18.77
CA PRO A 339 -6.93 13.34 18.57
C PRO A 339 -6.62 13.80 17.14
N GLY A 340 -5.61 13.21 16.49
CA GLY A 340 -5.29 13.50 15.09
C GLY A 340 -6.42 13.08 14.14
N SER A 341 -6.98 11.89 14.35
CA SER A 341 -8.13 11.40 13.57
C SER A 341 -9.40 12.20 13.83
N ALA A 342 -9.65 12.66 15.07
CA ALA A 342 -10.77 13.53 15.39
C ALA A 342 -10.66 14.89 14.69
N ALA A 343 -9.46 15.48 14.65
CA ALA A 343 -9.21 16.72 13.91
C ALA A 343 -9.41 16.55 12.40
N LEU A 344 -8.98 15.42 11.84
CA LEU A 344 -9.28 15.07 10.44
C LEU A 344 -10.79 15.00 10.18
N VAL A 345 -11.54 14.31 11.04
CA VAL A 345 -13.00 14.20 10.93
C VAL A 345 -13.64 15.60 10.97
N GLU A 346 -13.20 16.47 11.89
CA GLU A 346 -13.68 17.85 11.97
C GLU A 346 -13.46 18.62 10.66
N SER A 347 -12.28 18.52 10.07
CA SER A 347 -11.95 19.15 8.77
C SER A 347 -12.83 18.64 7.64
N LEU A 348 -12.99 17.32 7.50
CA LEU A 348 -13.84 16.72 6.47
C LEU A 348 -15.32 17.12 6.65
N CYS A 349 -15.80 17.15 7.90
CA CYS A 349 -17.13 17.60 8.25
C CYS A 349 -17.34 19.09 7.96
N ALA A 350 -16.35 19.94 8.23
CA ALA A 350 -16.38 21.35 7.87
C ALA A 350 -16.42 21.56 6.35
N GLY A 351 -15.77 20.67 5.58
CA GLY A 351 -15.84 20.57 4.13
C GLY A 351 -17.18 20.07 3.57
N GLY A 352 -18.08 19.55 4.42
CA GLY A 352 -19.41 19.07 4.04
C GLY A 352 -19.45 17.61 3.60
N SER A 353 -18.40 16.83 3.84
CA SER A 353 -18.36 15.41 3.48
C SER A 353 -19.28 14.56 4.39
N PRO A 354 -19.90 13.50 3.86
CA PRO A 354 -20.75 12.60 4.62
C PRO A 354 -19.88 11.60 5.41
N VAL A 355 -19.30 12.07 6.52
CA VAL A 355 -18.39 11.30 7.36
C VAL A 355 -19.06 10.95 8.69
N GLY A 356 -18.97 9.69 9.10
CA GLY A 356 -19.23 9.23 10.46
C GLY A 356 -17.94 8.85 11.16
N TYR A 357 -17.96 8.87 12.49
CA TYR A 357 -16.79 8.59 13.31
C TYR A 357 -17.13 7.70 14.50
N THR A 358 -16.36 6.63 14.69
CA THR A 358 -16.49 5.72 15.82
C THR A 358 -15.13 5.49 16.45
N VAL A 359 -15.07 5.60 17.79
CA VAL A 359 -13.87 5.30 18.58
C VAL A 359 -14.08 4.03 19.39
N TYR A 360 -13.13 3.10 19.30
CA TYR A 360 -13.07 1.90 20.12
C TYR A 360 -12.19 2.15 21.35
N ASP A 361 -12.83 2.25 22.52
CA ASP A 361 -12.16 2.59 23.78
C ASP A 361 -10.99 1.64 24.08
N GLY A 362 -9.81 2.23 24.33
CA GLY A 362 -8.58 1.52 24.70
C GLY A 362 -7.98 0.59 23.64
N LEU A 363 -8.56 0.45 22.44
CA LEU A 363 -7.94 -0.35 21.38
C LEU A 363 -6.73 0.37 20.78
N GLU A 364 -5.64 -0.39 20.60
CA GLU A 364 -4.42 0.05 19.93
C GLU A 364 -4.57 -0.03 18.39
N HIS A 365 -3.54 0.41 17.66
CA HIS A 365 -3.53 0.55 16.20
C HIS A 365 -4.01 -0.71 15.45
N VAL A 366 -3.24 -1.80 15.53
CA VAL A 366 -3.52 -3.05 14.78
C VAL A 366 -4.77 -3.80 15.28
N PRO A 367 -5.02 -3.95 16.60
CA PRO A 367 -6.23 -4.61 17.09
C PRO A 367 -7.55 -3.95 16.64
N THR A 368 -7.51 -2.68 16.22
CA THR A 368 -8.68 -1.99 15.68
C THR A 368 -9.19 -2.65 14.39
N VAL A 369 -8.33 -3.25 13.57
CA VAL A 369 -8.72 -3.90 12.29
C VAL A 369 -9.75 -5.02 12.48
N PRO A 370 -9.49 -6.09 13.24
CA PRO A 370 -10.47 -7.16 13.45
C PRO A 370 -11.67 -6.74 14.31
N ALA A 371 -11.53 -5.69 15.13
CA ALA A 371 -12.63 -5.14 15.92
C ALA A 371 -13.64 -4.38 15.05
N ALA A 372 -13.13 -3.63 14.06
CA ALA A 372 -13.92 -2.84 13.11
C ALA A 372 -14.72 -3.67 12.10
N ALA A 373 -14.41 -4.96 11.93
CA ALA A 373 -14.98 -5.80 10.88
C ALA A 373 -16.53 -5.84 10.87
N SER A 374 -17.15 -5.95 12.05
CA SER A 374 -18.61 -6.04 12.16
C SER A 374 -19.29 -4.71 11.85
N ASP A 375 -18.71 -3.60 12.30
CA ASP A 375 -19.25 -2.26 12.04
C ASP A 375 -19.07 -1.87 10.57
N ALA A 376 -17.94 -2.25 9.95
CA ALA A 376 -17.70 -2.08 8.52
C ALA A 376 -18.74 -2.86 7.67
N LEU A 377 -19.01 -4.13 8.00
CA LEU A 377 -20.05 -4.92 7.31
C LEU A 377 -21.44 -4.31 7.50
N ALA A 378 -21.81 -3.95 8.72
CA ALA A 378 -23.10 -3.33 8.99
C ALA A 378 -23.27 -2.01 8.23
N PHE A 379 -22.19 -1.25 8.07
CA PHE A 379 -22.15 -0.03 7.27
C PHE A 379 -22.38 -0.31 5.78
N PHE A 380 -21.65 -1.25 5.18
CA PHE A 380 -21.80 -1.61 3.78
C PHE A 380 -23.17 -2.23 3.46
N ASP A 381 -23.67 -3.11 4.32
CA ASP A 381 -24.99 -3.72 4.17
C ASP A 381 -26.10 -2.66 4.18
N ALA A 382 -26.02 -1.69 5.10
CA ALA A 382 -26.97 -0.58 5.15
C ALA A 382 -26.95 0.26 3.87
N LEU A 383 -25.78 0.56 3.32
CA LEU A 383 -25.64 1.29 2.05
C LEU A 383 -26.17 0.46 0.86
N GLY A 384 -25.93 -0.85 0.85
CA GLY A 384 -26.47 -1.78 -0.13
C GLY A 384 -28.00 -1.77 -0.20
N GLU A 385 -28.64 -1.57 0.95
CA GLU A 385 -30.10 -1.43 1.12
C GLU A 385 -30.62 0.00 0.88
N GLY A 386 -29.75 0.95 0.50
CA GLY A 386 -30.11 2.35 0.28
C GLY A 386 -30.33 3.16 1.56
N ARG A 387 -29.85 2.67 2.71
CA ARG A 387 -29.86 3.40 3.99
C ARG A 387 -28.54 4.16 4.16
N SER A 388 -28.58 5.31 4.83
CA SER A 388 -27.38 6.00 5.28
C SER A 388 -27.25 5.82 6.80
N PRO A 389 -26.42 4.87 7.28
CA PRO A 389 -26.29 4.58 8.71
C PRO A 389 -25.42 5.61 9.45
N LEU A 390 -24.89 6.61 8.75
CA LEU A 390 -24.09 7.66 9.35
C LEU A 390 -24.98 8.49 10.28
N GLN A 391 -24.50 8.71 11.50
CA GLN A 391 -24.83 9.98 12.15
C GLN A 391 -24.19 11.04 11.26
N PRO A 392 -24.93 12.03 10.73
CA PRO A 392 -24.30 13.20 10.11
C PRO A 392 -23.26 13.75 11.08
N CYS A 393 -22.30 14.53 10.57
CA CYS A 393 -21.40 15.33 11.41
C CYS A 393 -22.21 16.12 12.45
N ASP A 394 -22.48 15.51 13.61
CA ASP A 394 -23.36 16.03 14.62
C ASP A 394 -22.55 17.10 15.34
N ARG A 395 -22.87 18.35 15.02
CA ARG A 395 -22.29 19.55 15.63
C ARG A 395 -22.77 19.75 17.06
#